data_AF-A0A259ILH8-F1
#
_entry.id   AF-A0A259ILH8-F1
#
_cell.length_a   1.000
_cell.length_b   1.000
_cell.length_c   1.000
_cell.angle_alpha   90.00
_cell.angle_beta   90.00
_cell.angle_gamma   90.00
#
_symmetry.space_group_name_H-M   'P 1'
#
loop_
_entity.id
_entity.type
_entity.pdbx_description
1 polymer ?
#
loop_
_entity_poly.entity_id
_entity_poly.type
_entity_poly.pdbx_seq_one_letter_code
_entity_poly.pdbx_strand_id
1 'polypeptide(L)'
;MPLLEIWKATKDSVLKMNLETIVKMAGDGQLKDGSETSLEFRQFLTEVDSKKLAEYATYCTDHAFTNSGQVLQDVVNEIGGRLGFTAENGRYQGVRNDIGYDGIWTSGSDCLVIEVKTTNAYTIKLDVIATYRDRLAEAGRVPHDSPILIVIGRDETESLEAQVRGSKHAWTMRIIGIEALIKLMEVNLSTSGKEVTEKIHTILKPIEYTRIDKIVDVIFTAAEDKDLEIDGAGEPLDYQDKPEQKTYATPQTTPREIIEQKKQLAIEELGLKLDKVLVKKKYSLYSDQRGDVHAAVAISKRYVRSEVFYWYAYHEVQRQFLSEATSGYMLFGMVDLDVNFAVPYAKLEELREKLSSTVREDGREYKHIFIYVDGDQYTMRLRGGEEMDLSSFRI
;
A
#
# COMPACT_ATOMS: atom_id res chain seq x y z
N MET A 1 -4.42 -21.59 14.52
CA MET A 1 -4.12 -20.17 14.27
C MET A 1 -4.78 -19.27 15.32
N PRO A 2 -4.29 -19.33 16.58
CA PRO A 2 -4.76 -18.52 17.70
C PRO A 2 -4.62 -17.00 17.55
N LEU A 3 -3.51 -16.50 16.99
CA LEU A 3 -3.32 -15.06 16.76
C LEU A 3 -4.35 -14.51 15.78
N LEU A 4 -4.61 -15.21 14.67
CA LEU A 4 -5.56 -14.75 13.66
C LEU A 4 -7.01 -14.82 14.16
N GLU A 5 -7.35 -15.80 14.99
CA GLU A 5 -8.66 -15.87 15.66
C GLU A 5 -8.87 -14.66 16.59
N ILE A 6 -7.87 -14.35 17.43
CA ILE A 6 -7.92 -13.19 18.34
C ILE A 6 -7.90 -11.87 17.58
N TRP A 7 -7.14 -11.80 16.49
CA TRP A 7 -7.10 -10.66 15.57
C TRP A 7 -8.48 -10.37 14.98
N LYS A 8 -9.17 -11.40 14.46
CA LYS A 8 -10.52 -11.25 13.92
C LYS A 8 -11.54 -10.86 15.00
N ALA A 9 -11.41 -11.40 16.21
CA ALA A 9 -12.33 -11.11 17.31
C ALA A 9 -12.10 -9.72 17.93
N THR A 10 -10.84 -9.28 18.06
CA THR A 10 -10.45 -8.13 18.89
C THR A 10 -9.24 -7.36 18.32
N LYS A 11 -9.37 -6.84 17.10
CA LYS A 11 -8.30 -6.07 16.41
C LYS A 11 -7.64 -5.01 17.29
N ASP A 12 -8.44 -4.15 17.91
CA ASP A 12 -7.94 -3.05 18.75
C ASP A 12 -7.10 -3.52 19.95
N SER A 13 -7.41 -4.69 20.50
CA SER A 13 -6.64 -5.27 21.61
C SER A 13 -5.29 -5.77 21.12
N VAL A 14 -5.25 -6.44 19.96
CA VAL A 14 -4.01 -6.93 19.35
C VAL A 14 -3.11 -5.76 18.92
N LEU A 15 -3.68 -4.68 18.35
CA LEU A 15 -2.93 -3.50 17.94
C LEU A 15 -2.24 -2.76 19.10
N LYS A 16 -2.69 -2.94 20.34
CA LYS A 16 -2.07 -2.37 21.53
C LYS A 16 -0.91 -3.21 22.08
N MET A 17 -0.75 -4.45 21.60
CA MET A 17 0.32 -5.34 22.03
C MET A 17 1.64 -4.99 21.35
N ASN A 18 2.75 -5.27 22.04
CA ASN A 18 4.06 -5.21 21.42
C ASN A 18 4.31 -6.43 20.55
N LEU A 19 5.28 -6.32 19.65
CA LEU A 19 5.54 -7.35 18.64
C LEU A 19 6.02 -8.68 19.24
N GLU A 20 6.78 -8.64 20.34
CA GLU A 20 7.21 -9.85 21.04
C GLU A 20 6.01 -10.66 21.57
N THR A 21 4.99 -9.97 22.09
CA THR A 21 3.75 -10.60 22.58
C THR A 21 2.94 -11.18 21.43
N ILE A 22 2.84 -10.45 20.31
CA ILE A 22 2.15 -10.91 19.10
C ILE A 22 2.77 -12.21 18.58
N VAL A 23 4.10 -12.28 18.48
CA VAL A 23 4.80 -13.50 18.04
C VAL A 23 4.57 -14.66 19.01
N LYS A 24 4.56 -14.40 20.32
CA LYS A 24 4.26 -15.42 21.35
C LYS A 24 2.83 -15.95 21.28
N MET A 25 1.90 -15.17 20.74
CA MET A 25 0.49 -15.56 20.56
C MET A 25 0.24 -16.36 19.28
N ALA A 26 1.15 -16.30 18.30
CA ALA A 26 1.05 -17.11 17.09
C ALA A 26 1.46 -18.56 17.39
N GLY A 27 0.69 -19.52 16.88
CA GLY A 27 0.94 -20.96 17.00
C GLY A 27 1.33 -21.40 18.41
N ASP A 28 2.55 -21.94 18.53
CA ASP A 28 3.17 -22.39 19.79
C ASP A 28 4.11 -21.33 20.42
N GLY A 29 4.16 -20.13 19.84
CA GLY A 29 5.04 -19.03 20.23
C GLY A 29 6.51 -19.24 19.85
N GLN A 30 6.85 -20.30 19.12
CA GLN A 30 8.21 -20.62 18.71
C GLN A 30 8.41 -20.32 17.21
N LEU A 31 9.10 -19.22 16.92
CA LEU A 31 9.39 -18.81 15.55
C LEU A 31 10.47 -19.71 14.93
N LYS A 32 10.04 -20.72 14.15
CA LYS A 32 10.91 -21.68 13.45
C LYS A 32 10.49 -21.83 11.99
N ASP A 33 11.40 -22.28 11.14
CA ASP A 33 11.14 -22.50 9.72
C ASP A 33 9.99 -23.48 9.51
N GLY A 34 8.96 -23.04 8.76
CA GLY A 34 7.78 -23.84 8.43
C GLY A 34 6.85 -24.15 9.62
N SER A 35 7.09 -23.55 10.79
CA SER A 35 6.21 -23.70 11.96
C SER A 35 4.86 -23.01 11.76
N GLU A 36 3.84 -23.47 12.49
CA GLU A 36 2.53 -22.78 12.54
C GLU A 36 2.70 -21.32 12.95
N THR A 37 3.54 -21.06 13.97
CA THR A 37 3.90 -19.71 14.45
C THR A 37 4.39 -18.81 13.32
N SER A 38 5.30 -19.31 12.47
CA SER A 38 5.84 -18.53 11.34
C SER A 38 4.81 -18.24 10.25
N LEU A 39 4.01 -19.24 9.89
CA LEU A 39 2.99 -19.11 8.85
C LEU A 39 1.89 -18.15 9.31
N GLU A 40 1.45 -18.30 10.55
CA GLU A 40 0.44 -17.46 11.16
C GLU A 40 0.91 -16.01 11.34
N PHE A 41 2.13 -15.81 11.84
CA PHE A 41 2.68 -14.46 12.00
C PHE A 41 2.82 -13.74 10.66
N ARG A 42 3.34 -14.42 9.63
CA ARG A 42 3.45 -13.87 8.27
C ARG A 42 2.07 -13.52 7.71
N GLN A 43 1.06 -14.37 7.91
CA GLN A 43 -0.30 -14.05 7.51
C GLN A 43 -0.85 -12.82 8.24
N PHE A 44 -0.64 -12.72 9.55
CA PHE A 44 -1.02 -11.54 10.33
C PHE A 44 -0.38 -10.26 9.77
N LEU A 45 0.90 -10.29 9.40
CA LEU A 45 1.58 -9.14 8.79
C LEU A 45 0.92 -8.68 7.48
N THR A 46 0.35 -9.59 6.70
CA THR A 46 -0.40 -9.22 5.48
C THR A 46 -1.71 -8.49 5.76
N GLU A 47 -2.27 -8.64 6.97
CA GLU A 47 -3.57 -8.12 7.39
C GLU A 47 -3.48 -6.78 8.14
N VAL A 48 -2.30 -6.42 8.66
CA VAL A 48 -2.09 -5.13 9.32
C VAL A 48 -1.90 -4.00 8.32
N ASP A 49 -2.28 -2.79 8.72
CA ASP A 49 -2.04 -1.59 7.93
C ASP A 49 -0.54 -1.21 7.91
N SER A 50 -0.17 -0.34 6.97
CA SER A 50 1.22 0.08 6.75
C SER A 50 1.80 0.89 7.91
N LYS A 51 0.97 1.63 8.65
CA LYS A 51 1.43 2.42 9.80
C LYS A 51 1.84 1.46 10.92
N LYS A 52 1.03 0.43 11.17
CA LYS A 52 1.37 -0.58 12.17
C LYS A 52 2.57 -1.42 11.77
N LEU A 53 2.68 -1.76 10.48
CA LEU A 53 3.86 -2.44 9.94
C LEU A 53 5.14 -1.60 10.13
N ALA A 54 5.07 -0.28 9.92
CA ALA A 54 6.18 0.63 10.21
C ALA A 54 6.53 0.65 11.70
N GLU A 55 5.53 0.73 12.59
CA GLU A 55 5.75 0.63 14.05
C GLU A 55 6.46 -0.67 14.43
N TYR A 56 6.11 -1.80 13.79
CA TYR A 56 6.76 -3.10 14.04
C TYR A 56 8.20 -3.15 13.55
N ALA A 57 8.51 -2.56 12.39
CA ALA A 57 9.87 -2.44 11.89
C ALA A 57 10.72 -1.62 12.87
N THR A 58 10.23 -0.45 13.28
CA THR A 58 10.90 0.41 14.28
C THR A 58 11.01 -0.26 15.64
N TYR A 59 10.01 -1.05 16.06
CA TYR A 59 10.11 -1.79 17.32
C TYR A 59 11.26 -2.81 17.30
N CYS A 60 11.43 -3.53 16.18
CA CYS A 60 12.52 -4.48 15.97
C CYS A 60 13.89 -3.81 15.95
N THR A 61 13.97 -2.59 15.43
CA THR A 61 15.19 -1.81 15.54
C THR A 61 15.36 -1.41 16.98
N ASP A 62 14.41 -0.76 17.65
CA ASP A 62 14.58 -0.06 18.94
C ASP A 62 14.62 -0.96 20.18
N HIS A 63 14.19 -2.22 20.07
CA HIS A 63 14.15 -3.15 21.19
C HIS A 63 14.89 -4.44 20.85
N ALA A 64 15.82 -4.85 21.71
CA ALA A 64 16.41 -6.17 21.64
C ALA A 64 15.46 -7.17 22.34
N PHE A 65 15.03 -8.19 21.61
CA PHE A 65 14.21 -9.28 22.14
C PHE A 65 14.51 -10.58 21.40
N THR A 66 13.96 -11.69 21.92
CA THR A 66 14.18 -13.02 21.35
C THR A 66 13.69 -13.05 19.89
N ASN A 67 14.56 -13.48 18.98
CA ASN A 67 14.29 -13.57 17.54
C ASN A 67 14.00 -12.22 16.84
N SER A 68 14.42 -11.07 17.40
CA SER A 68 14.13 -9.76 16.78
C SER A 68 14.65 -9.62 15.34
N GLY A 69 15.77 -10.26 15.00
CA GLY A 69 16.29 -10.30 13.63
C GLY A 69 15.39 -11.07 12.67
N GLN A 70 14.90 -12.25 13.07
CA GLN A 70 13.98 -13.07 12.30
C GLN A 70 12.63 -12.38 12.11
N VAL A 71 12.13 -11.70 13.16
CA VAL A 71 10.90 -10.93 13.09
C VAL A 71 11.05 -9.74 12.15
N LEU A 72 12.18 -9.00 12.23
CA LEU A 72 12.47 -7.90 11.32
C LEU A 72 12.54 -8.37 9.86
N GLN A 73 13.11 -9.55 9.61
CA GLN A 73 13.16 -10.15 8.28
C GLN A 73 11.76 -10.31 7.66
N ASP A 74 10.81 -10.89 8.39
CA ASP A 74 9.44 -11.05 7.88
C ASP A 74 8.73 -9.70 7.68
N VAL A 75 8.92 -8.75 8.61
CA VAL A 75 8.38 -7.39 8.47
C VAL A 75 8.93 -6.69 7.23
N VAL A 76 10.25 -6.80 6.98
CA VAL A 76 10.90 -6.25 5.80
C VAL A 76 10.36 -6.89 4.52
N ASN A 77 10.15 -8.21 4.50
CA ASN A 77 9.57 -8.88 3.34
C ASN A 77 8.13 -8.44 3.06
N GLU A 78 7.31 -8.24 4.10
CA GLU A 78 5.98 -7.66 3.93
C GLU A 78 6.05 -6.21 3.39
N ILE A 79 7.02 -5.40 3.86
CA ILE A 79 7.27 -4.06 3.28
C ILE A 79 7.64 -4.17 1.79
N GLY A 80 8.45 -5.16 1.40
CA GLY A 80 8.73 -5.48 -0.01
C GLY A 80 7.44 -5.75 -0.81
N GLY A 81 6.51 -6.49 -0.21
CA GLY A 81 5.15 -6.68 -0.73
C GLY A 81 4.42 -5.35 -0.97
N ARG A 82 4.47 -4.43 0.01
CA ARG A 82 3.87 -3.08 -0.08
C ARG A 82 4.56 -2.15 -1.07
N LEU A 83 5.79 -2.47 -1.46
CA LEU A 83 6.53 -1.80 -2.53
C LEU A 83 6.20 -2.35 -3.92
N GLY A 84 5.28 -3.31 -4.03
CA GLY A 84 4.85 -3.88 -5.30
C GLY A 84 5.73 -5.04 -5.80
N PHE A 85 6.56 -5.63 -4.94
CA PHE A 85 7.23 -6.89 -5.23
C PHE A 85 6.37 -8.08 -4.78
N THR A 86 6.57 -9.23 -5.41
CA THR A 86 6.26 -10.51 -4.78
C THR A 86 7.43 -10.89 -3.89
N ALA A 87 7.22 -10.94 -2.59
CA ALA A 87 8.26 -11.25 -1.61
C ALA A 87 8.19 -12.72 -1.20
N GLU A 88 9.27 -13.46 -1.46
CA GLU A 88 9.51 -14.77 -0.89
C GLU A 88 10.27 -14.63 0.42
N ASN A 89 9.77 -15.26 1.48
CA ASN A 89 10.44 -15.26 2.77
C ASN A 89 11.57 -16.28 2.82
N GLY A 90 12.73 -15.83 3.29
CA GLY A 90 13.86 -16.68 3.62
C GLY A 90 13.64 -17.51 4.89
N ARG A 91 14.70 -18.23 5.27
CA ARG A 91 14.71 -19.05 6.48
C ARG A 91 15.19 -18.25 7.70
N TYR A 92 14.73 -18.64 8.88
CA TYR A 92 15.18 -18.07 10.14
C TYR A 92 16.48 -18.69 10.64
N GLN A 93 16.70 -19.98 10.36
CA GLN A 93 17.89 -20.70 10.80
C GLN A 93 18.73 -21.17 9.62
N GLY A 94 20.03 -20.87 9.70
CA GLY A 94 21.01 -21.39 8.74
C GLY A 94 21.16 -22.90 8.89
N VAL A 95 20.86 -23.65 7.83
CA VAL A 95 21.13 -25.08 7.77
C VAL A 95 22.46 -25.29 7.07
N ARG A 96 23.28 -26.22 7.59
CA ARG A 96 24.56 -26.57 7.01
C ARG A 96 24.34 -27.09 5.57
N ASN A 97 24.94 -26.40 4.59
CA ASN A 97 24.85 -26.63 3.14
C ASN A 97 23.64 -26.01 2.40
N ASP A 98 22.74 -25.30 3.08
CA ASP A 98 21.72 -24.51 2.40
C ASP A 98 22.20 -23.07 2.12
N ILE A 99 21.51 -22.41 1.20
CA ILE A 99 21.83 -21.06 0.77
C ILE A 99 21.13 -20.07 1.70
N GLY A 100 21.89 -19.24 2.41
CA GLY A 100 21.35 -18.24 3.34
C GLY A 100 20.88 -16.99 2.61
N TYR A 101 19.59 -16.68 2.73
CA TYR A 101 19.00 -15.42 2.30
C TYR A 101 17.80 -15.10 3.20
N ASP A 102 17.52 -13.81 3.37
CA ASP A 102 16.45 -13.36 4.25
C ASP A 102 15.14 -13.15 3.47
N GLY A 103 15.24 -12.80 2.19
CA GLY A 103 14.12 -12.77 1.26
C GLY A 103 14.55 -12.67 -0.20
N ILE A 104 13.62 -12.95 -1.11
CA ILE A 104 13.78 -12.71 -2.54
C ILE A 104 12.58 -11.88 -3.00
N TRP A 105 12.84 -10.71 -3.61
CA TRP A 105 11.79 -9.82 -4.09
C TRP A 105 11.78 -9.82 -5.61
N THR A 106 10.62 -10.12 -6.21
CA THR A 106 10.47 -10.20 -7.67
C THR A 106 9.35 -9.31 -8.20
N SER A 107 9.59 -8.63 -9.32
CA SER A 107 8.58 -7.84 -10.05
C SER A 107 8.92 -7.83 -11.54
N GLY A 108 8.18 -8.60 -12.36
CA GLY A 108 8.48 -8.73 -13.78
C GLY A 108 9.89 -9.27 -14.02
N SER A 109 10.77 -8.48 -14.64
CA SER A 109 12.19 -8.81 -14.84
C SER A 109 13.07 -8.58 -13.62
N ASP A 110 12.54 -7.90 -12.60
CA ASP A 110 13.33 -7.46 -11.46
C ASP A 110 13.39 -8.56 -10.41
N CYS A 111 14.59 -8.82 -9.89
CA CYS A 111 14.80 -9.81 -8.85
C CYS A 111 15.93 -9.35 -7.91
N LEU A 112 15.59 -9.09 -6.64
CA LEU A 112 16.50 -8.66 -5.59
C LEU A 112 16.66 -9.78 -4.55
N VAL A 113 17.89 -9.99 -4.08
CA VAL A 113 18.18 -10.83 -2.91
C VAL A 113 18.31 -9.93 -1.68
N ILE A 114 17.56 -10.24 -0.63
CA ILE A 114 17.46 -9.40 0.56
C ILE A 114 18.29 -9.99 1.69
N GLU A 115 19.03 -9.11 2.36
CA GLU A 115 19.76 -9.39 3.59
C GLU A 115 19.34 -8.35 4.63
N VAL A 116 18.93 -8.79 5.81
CA VAL A 116 18.41 -7.94 6.89
C VAL A 116 19.32 -8.01 8.10
N LYS A 117 19.62 -6.85 8.69
CA LYS A 117 20.41 -6.74 9.92
C LYS A 117 19.79 -5.70 10.84
N THR A 118 19.55 -6.08 12.10
CA THR A 118 19.02 -5.16 13.12
C THR A 118 20.00 -4.06 13.51
N THR A 119 21.30 -4.29 13.34
CA THR A 119 22.42 -3.36 13.63
C THR A 119 23.58 -3.64 12.68
N ASN A 120 24.42 -2.63 12.43
CA ASN A 120 25.67 -2.80 11.68
C ASN A 120 26.92 -2.91 12.58
N ALA A 121 26.74 -2.98 13.90
CA ALA A 121 27.84 -3.02 14.89
C ALA A 121 28.83 -4.18 14.67
N TYR A 122 28.46 -5.19 13.89
CA TYR A 122 29.33 -6.28 13.47
C TYR A 122 29.72 -6.14 12.00
N THR A 123 31.00 -6.39 11.70
CA THR A 123 31.52 -6.36 10.33
C THR A 123 30.75 -7.34 9.43
N ILE A 124 29.98 -6.79 8.49
CA ILE A 124 29.26 -7.56 7.49
C ILE A 124 30.27 -8.10 6.46
N LYS A 125 30.29 -9.42 6.30
CA LYS A 125 31.16 -10.10 5.33
C LYS A 125 30.48 -10.10 3.96
N LEU A 126 30.69 -9.02 3.19
CA LEU A 126 30.08 -8.84 1.86
C LEU A 126 30.28 -10.06 0.94
N ASP A 127 31.47 -10.65 0.91
CA ASP A 127 31.75 -11.83 0.08
C ASP A 127 30.90 -13.05 0.43
N VAL A 128 30.49 -13.20 1.70
CA VAL A 128 29.63 -14.31 2.13
C VAL A 128 28.23 -14.13 1.54
N ILE A 129 27.67 -12.92 1.62
CA ILE A 129 26.35 -12.59 1.07
C ILE A 129 26.37 -12.73 -0.45
N ALA A 130 27.41 -12.23 -1.11
CA ALA A 130 27.60 -12.41 -2.55
C ALA A 130 27.65 -13.89 -2.94
N THR A 131 28.39 -14.71 -2.19
CA THR A 131 28.46 -16.16 -2.44
C THR A 131 27.09 -16.83 -2.31
N TYR A 132 26.25 -16.40 -1.36
CA TYR A 132 24.89 -16.93 -1.27
C TYR A 132 24.03 -16.53 -2.47
N ARG A 133 24.08 -15.27 -2.92
CA ARG A 133 23.40 -14.85 -4.16
C ARG A 133 23.89 -15.67 -5.37
N ASP A 134 25.19 -15.86 -5.50
CA ASP A 134 25.76 -16.61 -6.63
C ASP A 134 25.27 -18.07 -6.62
N ARG A 135 25.18 -18.71 -5.45
CA ARG A 135 24.59 -20.06 -5.32
C ARG A 135 23.10 -20.09 -5.65
N LEU A 136 22.33 -19.05 -5.29
CA LEU A 136 20.92 -18.96 -5.70
C LEU A 136 20.81 -18.89 -7.22
N ALA A 137 21.71 -18.15 -7.87
CA ALA A 137 21.72 -18.03 -9.33
C ALA A 137 22.12 -19.35 -10.01
N GLU A 138 23.14 -20.04 -9.50
CA GLU A 138 23.54 -21.38 -9.97
C GLU A 138 22.40 -22.40 -9.81
N ALA A 139 21.59 -22.29 -8.76
CA ALA A 139 20.41 -23.11 -8.54
C ALA A 139 19.19 -22.68 -9.38
N GLY A 140 19.32 -21.67 -10.24
CA GLY A 140 18.24 -21.14 -11.08
C GLY A 140 17.12 -20.44 -10.31
N ARG A 141 17.36 -20.04 -9.06
CA ARG A 141 16.38 -19.38 -8.20
C ARG A 141 16.27 -17.88 -8.46
N VAL A 142 17.36 -17.26 -8.89
CA VAL A 142 17.45 -15.83 -9.23
C VAL A 142 18.34 -15.66 -10.48
N PRO A 143 18.20 -14.58 -11.26
CA PRO A 143 19.17 -14.20 -12.28
C PRO A 143 20.60 -13.99 -11.72
N HIS A 144 21.63 -14.24 -12.54
CA HIS A 144 23.03 -14.08 -12.13
C HIS A 144 23.41 -12.63 -11.77
N ASP A 145 22.76 -11.66 -12.39
CA ASP A 145 22.96 -10.22 -12.16
C ASP A 145 22.01 -9.65 -11.10
N SER A 146 21.21 -10.49 -10.42
CA SER A 146 20.33 -10.06 -9.34
C SER A 146 21.11 -9.26 -8.28
N PRO A 147 20.68 -8.02 -8.00
CA PRO A 147 21.29 -7.21 -6.97
C PRO A 147 20.97 -7.74 -5.58
N ILE A 148 21.83 -7.39 -4.64
CA ILE A 148 21.63 -7.63 -3.22
C ILE A 148 21.23 -6.31 -2.57
N LEU A 149 20.10 -6.30 -1.86
CA LEU A 149 19.66 -5.18 -1.04
C LEU A 149 19.88 -5.52 0.43
N ILE A 150 20.80 -4.80 1.07
CA ILE A 150 21.10 -4.92 2.49
C ILE A 150 20.24 -3.90 3.24
N VAL A 151 19.33 -4.39 4.07
CA VAL A 151 18.43 -3.58 4.89
C VAL A 151 18.96 -3.52 6.32
N ILE A 152 19.19 -2.32 6.84
CA ILE A 152 19.85 -2.10 8.13
C ILE A 152 18.93 -1.33 9.06
N GLY A 153 18.81 -1.84 10.29
CA GLY A 153 18.04 -1.24 11.36
C GLY A 153 18.72 -0.02 11.97
N ARG A 154 19.50 -0.24 13.04
CA ARG A 154 20.25 0.80 13.74
C ARG A 154 21.59 1.09 13.07
N ASP A 155 22.09 2.29 13.34
CA ASP A 155 23.48 2.80 13.15
C ASP A 155 23.77 3.58 11.85
N GLU A 156 24.78 4.45 11.93
CA GLU A 156 25.38 5.16 10.80
C GLU A 156 25.93 4.14 9.79
N THR A 157 25.34 4.09 8.60
CA THR A 157 25.73 3.17 7.52
C THR A 157 27.01 3.58 6.80
N GLU A 158 27.61 4.72 7.15
CA GLU A 158 28.76 5.31 6.45
C GLU A 158 29.94 4.35 6.28
N SER A 159 30.26 3.59 7.33
CA SER A 159 31.37 2.62 7.31
C SER A 159 31.11 1.47 6.33
N LEU A 160 29.89 0.94 6.34
CA LEU A 160 29.47 -0.13 5.43
C LEU A 160 29.32 0.38 4.00
N GLU A 161 28.79 1.59 3.82
CA GLU A 161 28.72 2.25 2.52
C GLU A 161 30.10 2.45 1.91
N ALA A 162 31.06 2.92 2.69
CA ALA A 162 32.45 3.04 2.28
C ALA A 162 33.04 1.66 1.92
N GLN A 163 32.74 0.62 2.70
CA GLN A 163 33.18 -0.74 2.43
C GLN A 163 32.60 -1.29 1.12
N VAL A 164 31.29 -1.13 0.88
CA VAL A 164 30.64 -1.55 -0.37
C VAL A 164 31.22 -0.79 -1.55
N ARG A 165 31.33 0.55 -1.45
CA ARG A 165 31.87 1.43 -2.50
C ARG A 165 33.32 1.12 -2.85
N GLY A 166 34.15 0.79 -1.86
CA GLY A 166 35.55 0.40 -2.04
C GLY A 166 35.77 -1.04 -2.49
N SER A 167 34.71 -1.85 -2.62
CA SER A 167 34.79 -3.26 -2.97
C SER A 167 34.34 -3.55 -4.41
N LYS A 168 34.59 -4.77 -4.88
CA LYS A 168 34.04 -5.29 -6.14
C LYS A 168 32.49 -5.33 -6.18
N HIS A 169 31.84 -5.18 -5.02
CA HIS A 169 30.38 -5.28 -4.87
C HIS A 169 29.64 -3.96 -5.05
N ALA A 170 30.33 -2.84 -5.34
CA ALA A 170 29.71 -1.52 -5.54
C ALA A 170 28.61 -1.50 -6.61
N TRP A 171 28.69 -2.43 -7.58
CA TRP A 171 27.77 -2.60 -8.71
C TRP A 171 26.71 -3.68 -8.51
N THR A 172 26.78 -4.44 -7.42
CA THR A 172 25.88 -5.58 -7.15
C THR A 172 25.15 -5.44 -5.82
N MET A 173 25.59 -4.55 -4.93
CA MET A 173 25.00 -4.32 -3.63
C MET A 173 24.47 -2.89 -3.45
N ARG A 174 23.34 -2.79 -2.75
CA ARG A 174 22.81 -1.53 -2.22
C ARG A 174 22.46 -1.67 -0.75
N ILE A 175 22.50 -0.56 -0.04
CA ILE A 175 22.21 -0.47 1.39
C ILE A 175 21.04 0.49 1.56
N ILE A 176 20.09 0.13 2.41
CA ILE A 176 18.99 1.00 2.81
C ILE A 176 18.72 0.86 4.31
N GLY A 177 18.55 2.00 4.99
CA GLY A 177 18.09 2.02 6.38
C GLY A 177 16.58 1.73 6.49
N ILE A 178 16.14 1.12 7.60
CA ILE A 178 14.73 0.80 7.84
C ILE A 178 13.82 2.03 7.71
N GLU A 179 14.24 3.18 8.25
CA GLU A 179 13.46 4.43 8.13
C GLU A 179 13.25 4.87 6.67
N ALA A 180 14.28 4.74 5.84
CA ALA A 180 14.19 5.10 4.42
C ALA A 180 13.29 4.11 3.67
N LEU A 181 13.37 2.81 4.01
CA LEU A 181 12.50 1.79 3.43
C LEU A 181 11.02 2.03 3.78
N ILE A 182 10.72 2.40 5.04
CA ILE A 182 9.37 2.80 5.47
C ILE A 182 8.88 4.01 4.67
N LYS A 183 9.70 5.05 4.50
CA LYS A 183 9.34 6.23 3.70
C LYS A 183 9.03 5.86 2.25
N LEU A 184 9.81 4.97 1.64
CA LEU A 184 9.51 4.48 0.29
C LEU A 184 8.18 3.73 0.23
N MET A 185 7.87 2.92 1.25
CA MET A 185 6.58 2.24 1.36
C MET A 185 5.43 3.24 1.44
N GLU A 186 5.52 4.24 2.33
CA GLU A 186 4.50 5.27 2.47
C GLU A 186 4.30 6.07 1.18
N VAL A 187 5.38 6.41 0.47
CA VAL A 187 5.31 7.07 -0.84
C VAL A 187 4.60 6.16 -1.85
N ASN A 188 5.00 4.89 -1.97
CA ASN A 188 4.37 3.96 -2.92
C ASN A 188 2.89 3.74 -2.66
N LEU A 189 2.49 3.67 -1.38
CA LEU A 189 1.10 3.47 -0.96
C LEU A 189 0.26 4.74 -1.03
N SER A 190 0.87 5.93 -1.12
CA SER A 190 0.16 7.21 -1.19
C SER A 190 0.00 7.76 -2.59
N THR A 191 0.65 7.17 -3.60
CA THR A 191 0.51 7.54 -5.01
C THR A 191 -0.32 6.51 -5.75
N SER A 192 -0.95 6.87 -6.87
CA SER A 192 -1.73 5.95 -7.72
C SER A 192 -0.96 5.51 -8.98
N GLY A 193 0.03 6.28 -9.44
CA GLY A 193 0.76 6.02 -10.68
C GLY A 193 1.76 4.86 -10.63
N LYS A 194 1.72 3.98 -11.64
CA LYS A 194 2.66 2.86 -11.80
C LYS A 194 4.12 3.32 -11.93
N GLU A 195 4.33 4.50 -12.52
CA GLU A 195 5.65 5.10 -12.72
C GLU A 195 6.40 5.30 -11.40
N VAL A 196 5.72 5.75 -10.34
CA VAL A 196 6.34 5.91 -9.02
C VAL A 196 6.88 4.58 -8.49
N THR A 197 6.12 3.49 -8.67
CA THR A 197 6.55 2.15 -8.26
C THR A 197 7.79 1.70 -9.03
N GLU A 198 7.80 1.87 -10.35
CA GLU A 198 8.95 1.52 -11.22
C GLU A 198 10.21 2.34 -10.87
N LYS A 199 10.04 3.63 -10.54
CA LYS A 199 11.11 4.50 -10.08
C LYS A 199 11.66 4.07 -8.71
N ILE A 200 10.80 3.68 -7.77
CA ILE A 200 11.23 3.12 -6.48
C ILE A 200 12.02 1.83 -6.70
N HIS A 201 11.57 0.92 -7.58
CA HIS A 201 12.30 -0.31 -7.91
C HIS A 201 13.67 0.00 -8.50
N THR A 202 13.79 1.08 -9.27
CA THR A 202 15.08 1.55 -9.81
C THR A 202 16.03 2.05 -8.72
N ILE A 203 15.53 2.77 -7.72
CA ILE A 203 16.34 3.30 -6.59
C ILE A 203 16.95 2.16 -5.76
N LEU A 204 16.20 1.07 -5.57
CA LEU A 204 16.66 -0.09 -4.79
C LEU A 204 17.77 -0.90 -5.50
N LYS A 205 18.06 -0.59 -6.77
CA LYS A 205 19.09 -1.26 -7.56
C LYS A 205 20.39 -0.44 -7.64
N PRO A 206 21.51 -1.07 -8.00
CA PRO A 206 22.74 -0.37 -8.29
C PRO A 206 22.64 0.63 -9.46
N ILE A 207 22.60 1.93 -9.17
CA ILE A 207 22.67 3.02 -10.17
C ILE A 207 24.11 3.58 -10.24
N GLU A 208 24.58 3.93 -11.42
CA GLU A 208 25.77 4.77 -11.63
C GLU A 208 25.55 6.18 -11.05
N TYR A 209 26.20 6.50 -9.92
CA TYR A 209 26.07 7.78 -9.20
C TYR A 209 26.65 8.99 -9.93
N THR A 210 27.19 8.82 -11.12
CA THR A 210 27.71 9.95 -11.92
C THR A 210 26.61 10.82 -12.50
N ARG A 211 25.37 10.31 -12.60
CA ARG A 211 24.19 11.09 -13.03
C ARG A 211 23.09 11.08 -11.98
N ILE A 212 22.78 12.28 -11.49
CA ILE A 212 21.73 12.52 -10.47
C ILE A 212 20.33 12.67 -11.08
N ASP A 213 20.23 12.86 -12.40
CA ASP A 213 18.98 13.13 -13.12
C ASP A 213 17.87 12.13 -12.75
N LYS A 214 18.23 10.84 -12.68
CA LYS A 214 17.30 9.75 -12.35
C LYS A 214 16.66 9.89 -10.96
N ILE A 215 17.39 10.42 -9.98
CA ILE A 215 16.88 10.61 -8.61
C ILE A 215 15.94 11.82 -8.56
N VAL A 216 16.31 12.89 -9.26
CA VAL A 216 15.53 14.12 -9.38
C VAL A 216 14.17 13.82 -10.02
N ASP A 217 14.16 13.05 -11.11
CA ASP A 217 12.92 12.63 -11.80
C ASP A 217 11.97 11.84 -10.89
N VAL A 218 12.47 11.08 -9.91
CA VAL A 218 11.60 10.38 -8.95
C VAL A 218 10.92 11.35 -8.00
N ILE A 219 11.68 12.32 -7.49
CA ILE A 219 11.18 13.30 -6.51
C ILE A 219 10.08 14.16 -7.13
N PHE A 220 10.28 14.63 -8.37
CA PHE A 220 9.31 15.50 -9.04
C PHE A 220 8.03 14.75 -9.46
N THR A 221 8.13 13.53 -10.01
CA THR A 221 6.93 12.75 -10.36
C THR A 221 6.11 12.36 -9.14
N ALA A 222 6.74 12.01 -8.02
CA ALA A 222 6.00 11.69 -6.80
C ALA A 222 5.28 12.91 -6.19
N ALA A 223 5.79 14.13 -6.43
CA ALA A 223 5.11 15.37 -6.05
C ALA A 223 3.94 15.68 -7.00
N GLU A 224 4.13 15.54 -8.31
CA GLU A 224 3.10 15.76 -9.32
C GLU A 224 1.92 14.77 -9.19
N ASP A 225 2.19 13.48 -8.94
CA ASP A 225 1.12 12.48 -8.70
C ASP A 225 0.30 12.81 -7.45
N LYS A 226 0.92 13.39 -6.42
CA LYS A 226 0.20 13.88 -5.24
C LYS A 226 -0.66 15.09 -5.60
N ASP A 227 -0.14 16.04 -6.35
CA ASP A 227 -0.85 17.28 -6.70
C ASP A 227 -2.02 17.05 -7.66
N LEU A 228 -1.90 16.08 -8.58
CA LEU A 228 -2.98 15.67 -9.51
C LEU A 228 -4.25 15.14 -8.81
N GLU A 229 -4.11 14.74 -7.54
CA GLU A 229 -5.18 14.24 -6.67
C GLU A 229 -5.51 15.18 -5.49
N ILE A 230 -4.61 16.10 -5.11
CA ILE A 230 -4.91 17.20 -4.16
C ILE A 230 -5.78 18.27 -4.81
N ASP A 231 -5.86 18.31 -6.14
CA ASP A 231 -6.96 18.93 -6.89
C ASP A 231 -8.28 18.16 -6.69
N GLY A 232 -8.66 17.99 -5.43
CA GLY A 232 -10.04 17.83 -5.02
C GLY A 232 -10.82 19.09 -5.39
N ALA A 233 -11.61 18.97 -6.45
CA ALA A 233 -12.76 19.81 -6.77
C ALA A 233 -12.46 21.27 -7.15
N GLY A 234 -11.95 21.48 -8.37
CA GLY A 234 -12.63 22.46 -9.21
C GLY A 234 -14.08 21.98 -9.38
N GLU A 235 -15.06 22.77 -8.96
CA GLU A 235 -16.47 22.45 -9.23
C GLU A 235 -16.62 22.09 -10.71
N PRO A 236 -17.43 21.08 -11.08
CA PRO A 236 -17.69 20.79 -12.49
C PRO A 236 -18.21 22.07 -13.16
N LEU A 237 -17.42 22.62 -14.09
CA LEU A 237 -17.77 23.81 -14.88
C LEU A 237 -18.98 23.57 -15.80
N ASP A 238 -19.39 22.31 -15.97
CA ASP A 238 -20.24 21.87 -17.07
C ASP A 238 -21.65 21.41 -16.67
N TYR A 239 -22.08 21.66 -15.42
CA TYR A 239 -23.51 21.69 -15.12
C TYR A 239 -24.03 23.07 -15.52
N GLN A 240 -24.78 23.13 -16.63
CA GLN A 240 -25.35 24.36 -17.18
C GLN A 240 -26.42 24.95 -16.24
N ASP A 241 -25.98 25.71 -15.23
CA ASP A 241 -26.81 26.68 -14.54
C ASP A 241 -26.48 28.09 -15.03
N LYS A 242 -27.54 28.85 -15.33
CA LYS A 242 -27.46 30.23 -15.80
C LYS A 242 -26.68 31.11 -14.81
N PRO A 243 -25.95 32.13 -15.31
CA PRO A 243 -25.01 32.88 -14.51
C PRO A 243 -25.73 33.94 -13.66
N GLU A 244 -26.29 33.57 -12.52
CA GLU A 244 -26.68 34.55 -11.49
C GLU A 244 -26.15 34.16 -10.10
N GLN A 245 -25.27 35.02 -9.60
CA GLN A 245 -24.77 35.14 -8.22
C GLN A 245 -23.84 34.05 -7.67
N LYS A 246 -22.58 34.12 -8.11
CA LYS A 246 -21.43 33.54 -7.41
C LYS A 246 -21.17 34.30 -6.10
N THR A 247 -21.71 33.84 -4.98
CA THR A 247 -21.17 34.11 -3.65
C THR A 247 -20.30 32.92 -3.25
N TYR A 248 -19.02 32.96 -3.63
CA TYR A 248 -18.08 31.93 -3.20
C TYR A 248 -17.73 32.15 -1.73
N ALA A 249 -18.30 31.31 -0.85
CA ALA A 249 -17.64 31.00 0.41
C ALA A 249 -16.32 30.30 0.07
N THR A 250 -15.22 30.76 0.68
CA THR A 250 -13.86 30.25 0.55
C THR A 250 -13.86 28.71 0.55
N PRO A 251 -13.11 28.02 -0.34
CA PRO A 251 -13.05 26.56 -0.35
C PRO A 251 -12.57 26.05 1.02
N GLN A 252 -13.49 25.52 1.83
CA GLN A 252 -13.10 24.74 3.00
C GLN A 252 -12.62 23.38 2.50
N THR A 253 -11.30 23.21 2.44
CA THR A 253 -10.67 21.92 2.18
C THR A 253 -10.81 21.07 3.44
N THR A 254 -11.43 19.89 3.32
CA THR A 254 -11.49 18.93 4.43
C THR A 254 -10.07 18.47 4.77
N PRO A 255 -9.64 18.51 6.05
CA PRO A 255 -8.33 18.01 6.46
C PRO A 255 -8.09 16.57 5.99
N ARG A 256 -6.88 16.29 5.49
CA ARG A 256 -6.52 14.95 4.95
C ARG A 256 -6.67 13.83 5.97
N GLU A 257 -6.38 14.11 7.24
CA GLU A 257 -6.52 13.15 8.33
C GLU A 257 -7.96 12.67 8.48
N ILE A 258 -8.94 13.56 8.34
CA ILE A 258 -10.37 13.22 8.39
C ILE A 258 -10.75 12.35 7.19
N ILE A 259 -10.23 12.65 6.00
CA ILE A 259 -10.48 11.86 4.79
C ILE A 259 -9.93 10.43 4.96
N GLU A 260 -8.69 10.28 5.42
CA GLU A 260 -8.11 8.94 5.63
C GLU A 260 -8.84 8.16 6.72
N GLN A 261 -9.27 8.82 7.82
CA GLN A 261 -10.11 8.18 8.84
C GLN A 261 -11.44 7.67 8.25
N LYS A 262 -12.13 8.49 7.46
CA LYS A 262 -13.38 8.09 6.80
C LYS A 262 -13.17 6.95 5.80
N LYS A 263 -12.05 6.94 5.05
CA LYS A 263 -11.71 5.83 4.17
C LYS A 263 -11.51 4.53 4.95
N GLN A 264 -10.80 4.60 6.07
CA GLN A 264 -10.53 3.46 6.92
C GLN A 264 -11.84 2.86 7.46
N LEU A 265 -12.74 3.71 7.98
CA LEU A 265 -14.06 3.28 8.47
C LEU A 265 -14.88 2.57 7.38
N ALA A 266 -14.96 3.15 6.18
CA ALA A 266 -15.70 2.56 5.07
C ALA A 266 -15.16 1.17 4.67
N ILE A 267 -13.83 1.01 4.69
CA ILE A 267 -13.17 -0.27 4.39
C ILE A 267 -13.41 -1.30 5.48
N GLU A 268 -13.42 -0.89 6.75
CA GLU A 268 -13.75 -1.77 7.87
C GLU A 268 -15.19 -2.27 7.81
N GLU A 269 -16.16 -1.39 7.51
CA GLU A 269 -17.56 -1.77 7.33
C GLU A 269 -17.74 -2.76 6.18
N LEU A 270 -17.08 -2.53 5.04
CA LEU A 270 -17.13 -3.48 3.92
C LEU A 270 -16.46 -4.81 4.30
N GLY A 271 -15.32 -4.75 4.98
CA GLY A 271 -14.61 -5.93 5.47
C GLY A 271 -15.48 -6.78 6.40
N LEU A 272 -16.20 -6.15 7.33
CA LEU A 272 -17.16 -6.82 8.22
C LEU A 272 -18.31 -7.47 7.44
N LYS A 273 -18.89 -6.75 6.47
CA LYS A 273 -19.99 -7.26 5.63
C LYS A 273 -19.58 -8.48 4.79
N LEU A 274 -18.32 -8.54 4.36
CA LEU A 274 -17.79 -9.62 3.52
C LEU A 274 -17.05 -10.71 4.30
N ASP A 275 -16.87 -10.56 5.62
CA ASP A 275 -15.96 -11.38 6.44
C ASP A 275 -14.54 -11.46 5.84
N LYS A 276 -14.00 -10.30 5.47
CA LYS A 276 -12.69 -10.14 4.83
C LYS A 276 -11.89 -9.02 5.49
N VAL A 277 -10.57 -9.19 5.54
CA VAL A 277 -9.65 -8.10 5.90
C VAL A 277 -9.11 -7.47 4.62
N LEU A 278 -9.46 -6.21 4.40
CA LEU A 278 -9.02 -5.42 3.25
C LEU A 278 -7.91 -4.49 3.69
N VAL A 279 -6.78 -4.52 2.97
CA VAL A 279 -5.63 -3.68 3.30
C VAL A 279 -5.25 -2.82 2.12
N LYS A 280 -4.78 -1.60 2.41
CA LYS A 280 -4.34 -0.62 1.44
C LYS A 280 -3.25 -1.20 0.55
N LYS A 281 -3.51 -1.20 -0.76
CA LYS A 281 -2.55 -1.57 -1.79
C LYS A 281 -1.93 -0.34 -2.43
N LYS A 282 -2.76 0.66 -2.75
CA LYS A 282 -2.29 1.87 -3.42
C LYS A 282 -3.29 3.01 -3.34
N TYR A 283 -2.89 4.18 -2.85
CA TYR A 283 -3.77 5.31 -2.57
C TYR A 283 -5.11 4.86 -1.97
N SER A 284 -6.23 5.05 -2.64
CA SER A 284 -7.56 4.67 -2.14
C SER A 284 -8.01 3.30 -2.64
N LEU A 285 -7.07 2.43 -3.02
CA LEU A 285 -7.27 1.07 -3.50
C LEU A 285 -6.85 0.07 -2.43
N TYR A 286 -7.74 -0.88 -2.17
CA TYR A 286 -7.65 -1.87 -1.09
C TYR A 286 -7.96 -3.25 -1.65
N SER A 287 -7.35 -4.27 -1.08
CA SER A 287 -7.60 -5.65 -1.50
C SER A 287 -7.40 -6.60 -0.33
N ASP A 288 -8.06 -7.75 -0.38
CA ASP A 288 -7.77 -8.84 0.55
C ASP A 288 -6.42 -9.50 0.24
N GLN A 289 -6.01 -10.46 1.08
CA GLN A 289 -4.71 -11.12 0.91
C GLN A 289 -4.60 -11.85 -0.43
N ARG A 290 -5.72 -12.39 -0.94
CA ARG A 290 -5.75 -13.24 -2.14
C ARG A 290 -5.96 -12.45 -3.44
N GLY A 291 -6.43 -11.21 -3.36
CA GLY A 291 -6.86 -10.46 -4.55
C GLY A 291 -8.27 -10.86 -5.02
N ASP A 292 -9.04 -11.58 -4.20
CA ASP A 292 -10.39 -12.03 -4.55
C ASP A 292 -11.37 -10.84 -4.48
N VAL A 293 -11.12 -9.91 -3.55
CA VAL A 293 -11.95 -8.73 -3.31
C VAL A 293 -11.12 -7.47 -3.47
N HIS A 294 -11.52 -6.60 -4.40
CA HIS A 294 -10.92 -5.27 -4.58
C HIS A 294 -11.92 -4.18 -4.17
N ALA A 295 -11.43 -3.14 -3.51
CA ALA A 295 -12.21 -2.00 -3.08
C ALA A 295 -11.50 -0.69 -3.42
N ALA A 296 -12.24 0.28 -3.94
CA ALA A 296 -11.76 1.63 -4.20
C ALA A 296 -12.64 2.62 -3.42
N VAL A 297 -12.04 3.53 -2.65
CA VAL A 297 -12.79 4.43 -1.77
C VAL A 297 -12.70 5.87 -2.23
N ALA A 298 -13.84 6.54 -2.34
CA ALA A 298 -13.91 7.98 -2.56
C ALA A 298 -14.71 8.64 -1.45
N ILE A 299 -14.20 9.76 -0.94
CA ILE A 299 -14.82 10.55 0.12
C ILE A 299 -15.19 11.91 -0.44
N SER A 300 -16.42 12.34 -0.21
CA SER A 300 -16.91 13.64 -0.69
C SER A 300 -17.45 14.48 0.45
N LYS A 301 -17.20 15.79 0.36
CA LYS A 301 -17.84 16.79 1.21
C LYS A 301 -19.27 17.05 0.74
N ARG A 302 -20.10 17.60 1.63
CA ARG A 302 -21.45 18.02 1.28
C ARG A 302 -21.44 19.24 0.36
N TYR A 303 -22.21 19.18 -0.71
CA TYR A 303 -22.55 20.32 -1.57
C TYR A 303 -24.02 20.65 -1.40
N VAL A 304 -24.33 21.95 -1.32
CA VAL A 304 -25.71 22.44 -1.17
C VAL A 304 -25.94 23.50 -2.25
N ARG A 305 -26.93 23.26 -3.11
CA ARG A 305 -27.45 24.25 -4.07
C ARG A 305 -28.97 24.32 -3.91
N SER A 306 -29.74 24.01 -4.95
CA SER A 306 -31.18 23.72 -4.85
C SER A 306 -31.47 22.42 -4.10
N GLU A 307 -30.51 21.48 -4.16
CA GLU A 307 -30.56 20.17 -3.54
C GLU A 307 -29.24 19.90 -2.80
N VAL A 308 -29.27 18.93 -1.90
CA VAL A 308 -28.08 18.44 -1.20
C VAL A 308 -27.51 17.27 -1.98
N PHE A 309 -26.22 17.33 -2.30
CA PHE A 309 -25.55 16.25 -3.02
C PHE A 309 -24.07 16.09 -2.63
N TYR A 310 -23.54 14.94 -3.01
CA TYR A 310 -22.13 14.57 -2.88
C TYR A 310 -21.61 14.22 -4.26
N TRP A 311 -20.39 14.65 -4.55
CA TRP A 311 -19.77 14.49 -5.85
C TRP A 311 -18.48 13.70 -5.75
N TYR A 312 -18.33 12.73 -6.64
CA TYR A 312 -17.18 11.85 -6.70
C TYR A 312 -16.64 11.77 -8.12
N ALA A 313 -15.32 11.71 -8.23
CA ALA A 313 -14.61 11.38 -9.46
C ALA A 313 -14.29 9.89 -9.47
N TYR A 314 -14.76 9.19 -10.49
CA TYR A 314 -14.47 7.78 -10.74
C TYR A 314 -13.46 7.66 -11.88
N HIS A 315 -12.22 7.33 -11.53
CA HIS A 315 -11.07 7.33 -12.43
C HIS A 315 -10.84 5.96 -13.08
N GLU A 316 -10.22 5.95 -14.27
CA GLU A 316 -9.91 4.70 -14.98
C GLU A 316 -8.99 3.76 -14.19
N VAL A 317 -8.06 4.30 -13.37
CA VAL A 317 -7.19 3.48 -12.50
C VAL A 317 -8.00 2.72 -11.46
N GLN A 318 -9.01 3.36 -10.85
CA GLN A 318 -9.91 2.68 -9.91
C GLN A 318 -10.69 1.59 -10.63
N ARG A 319 -11.22 1.90 -11.82
CA ARG A 319 -11.95 0.95 -12.65
C ARG A 319 -11.13 -0.30 -12.98
N GLN A 320 -9.93 -0.11 -13.52
CA GLN A 320 -9.05 -1.21 -13.91
C GLN A 320 -8.77 -2.12 -12.72
N PHE A 321 -8.38 -1.52 -11.59
CA PHE A 321 -8.15 -2.26 -10.35
C PHE A 321 -9.39 -3.06 -9.91
N LEU A 322 -10.58 -2.45 -9.90
CA LEU A 322 -11.81 -3.15 -9.51
C LEU A 322 -12.18 -4.31 -10.45
N SER A 323 -11.79 -4.24 -11.72
CA SER A 323 -12.08 -5.26 -12.73
C SER A 323 -11.20 -6.52 -12.64
N GLU A 324 -10.06 -6.43 -11.94
CA GLU A 324 -9.10 -7.53 -11.79
C GLU A 324 -9.54 -8.58 -10.77
N ALA A 325 -10.46 -8.21 -9.85
CA ALA A 325 -10.92 -9.09 -8.77
C ALA A 325 -12.19 -9.86 -9.13
N THR A 326 -12.41 -10.96 -8.42
CA THR A 326 -13.68 -11.71 -8.46
C THR A 326 -14.84 -10.85 -7.98
N SER A 327 -14.60 -9.96 -7.01
CA SER A 327 -15.60 -9.02 -6.49
C SER A 327 -14.99 -7.65 -6.27
N GLY A 328 -15.25 -6.72 -7.19
CA GLY A 328 -14.86 -5.31 -7.09
C GLY A 328 -15.97 -4.45 -6.47
N TYR A 329 -15.63 -3.52 -5.58
CA TYR A 329 -16.56 -2.55 -4.99
C TYR A 329 -16.00 -1.12 -5.04
N MET A 330 -16.84 -0.18 -5.46
CA MET A 330 -16.56 1.25 -5.29
C MET A 330 -17.31 1.74 -4.03
N LEU A 331 -16.56 2.29 -3.08
CA LEU A 331 -17.11 2.82 -1.84
C LEU A 331 -17.26 4.34 -1.95
N PHE A 332 -18.44 4.82 -1.60
CA PHE A 332 -18.75 6.24 -1.50
C PHE A 332 -19.01 6.58 -0.04
N GLY A 333 -18.10 7.37 0.55
CA GLY A 333 -18.26 7.90 1.89
C GLY A 333 -18.54 9.39 1.88
N MET A 334 -19.26 9.85 2.90
CA MET A 334 -19.55 11.25 3.14
C MET A 334 -18.71 11.78 4.31
N VAL A 335 -18.21 13.02 4.20
CA VAL A 335 -17.42 13.63 5.28
C VAL A 335 -18.28 13.90 6.52
N ASP A 336 -19.49 14.43 6.33
CA ASP A 336 -20.37 14.92 7.40
C ASP A 336 -21.45 13.93 7.83
N LEU A 337 -21.55 12.77 7.17
CA LEU A 337 -22.48 11.70 7.53
C LEU A 337 -21.71 10.40 7.83
N ASP A 338 -22.23 9.60 8.75
CA ASP A 338 -21.72 8.26 9.06
C ASP A 338 -22.51 7.23 8.24
N VAL A 339 -22.43 7.38 6.92
CA VAL A 339 -23.06 6.51 5.94
C VAL A 339 -22.07 6.26 4.81
N ASN A 340 -21.89 4.98 4.47
CA ASN A 340 -21.07 4.54 3.34
C ASN A 340 -21.89 3.62 2.44
N PHE A 341 -21.58 3.65 1.14
CA PHE A 341 -22.21 2.80 0.13
C PHE A 341 -21.14 2.02 -0.62
N ALA A 342 -21.27 0.70 -0.70
CA ALA A 342 -20.40 -0.16 -1.50
C ALA A 342 -21.16 -0.64 -2.75
N VAL A 343 -20.93 0.03 -3.88
CA VAL A 343 -21.56 -0.32 -5.15
C VAL A 343 -20.68 -1.32 -5.91
N PRO A 344 -21.21 -2.49 -6.32
CA PRO A 344 -20.43 -3.47 -7.08
C PRO A 344 -19.92 -2.90 -8.40
N TYR A 345 -18.68 -3.27 -8.75
CA TYR A 345 -18.04 -2.86 -10.01
C TYR A 345 -18.91 -3.20 -11.23
N ALA A 346 -19.43 -4.43 -11.29
CA ALA A 346 -20.30 -4.86 -12.39
C ALA A 346 -21.50 -3.91 -12.56
N LYS A 347 -22.08 -3.42 -11.45
CA LYS A 347 -23.20 -2.50 -11.50
C LYS A 347 -22.79 -1.12 -12.01
N LEU A 348 -21.63 -0.61 -11.58
CA LEU A 348 -21.10 0.65 -12.11
C LEU A 348 -20.73 0.56 -13.59
N GLU A 349 -20.23 -0.60 -14.03
CA GLU A 349 -19.89 -0.83 -15.44
C GLU A 349 -21.15 -0.84 -16.32
N GLU A 350 -22.25 -1.45 -15.87
CA GLU A 350 -23.56 -1.38 -16.55
C GLU A 350 -24.04 0.07 -16.76
N LEU A 351 -23.73 0.95 -15.81
CA LEU A 351 -24.19 2.34 -15.79
C LEU A 351 -23.19 3.30 -16.45
N ARG A 352 -22.02 2.82 -16.88
CA ARG A 352 -20.89 3.65 -17.29
C ARG A 352 -21.21 4.66 -18.38
N GLU A 353 -21.92 4.25 -19.41
CA GLU A 353 -22.32 5.11 -20.54
C GLU A 353 -23.35 6.17 -20.14
N LYS A 354 -24.07 5.93 -19.03
CA LYS A 354 -25.03 6.88 -18.45
C LYS A 354 -24.38 7.83 -17.45
N LEU A 355 -23.09 7.70 -17.15
CA LEU A 355 -22.37 8.65 -16.30
C LEU A 355 -21.86 9.84 -17.08
N SER A 356 -21.90 11.01 -16.46
CA SER A 356 -21.19 12.19 -16.99
C SER A 356 -19.69 12.01 -16.90
N SER A 357 -18.93 12.67 -17.75
CA SER A 357 -17.47 12.59 -17.73
C SER A 357 -16.82 13.89 -18.10
N THR A 358 -15.57 14.04 -17.65
CA THR A 358 -14.66 15.11 -18.06
C THR A 358 -13.39 14.46 -18.59
N VAL A 359 -12.90 14.95 -19.72
CA VAL A 359 -11.57 14.60 -20.27
C VAL A 359 -10.62 15.75 -19.96
N ARG A 360 -9.52 15.45 -19.26
CA ARG A 360 -8.46 16.42 -18.94
C ARG A 360 -7.62 16.75 -20.17
N GLU A 361 -6.86 17.84 -20.10
CA GLU A 361 -5.96 18.28 -21.18
C GLU A 361 -4.92 17.22 -21.57
N ASP A 362 -4.52 16.38 -20.61
CA ASP A 362 -3.60 15.26 -20.81
C ASP A 362 -4.25 13.98 -21.39
N GLY A 363 -5.54 14.05 -21.74
CA GLY A 363 -6.32 12.96 -22.30
C GLY A 363 -6.89 11.98 -21.27
N ARG A 364 -6.62 12.14 -19.97
CA ARG A 364 -7.22 11.28 -18.92
C ARG A 364 -8.69 11.62 -18.74
N GLU A 365 -9.55 10.60 -18.79
CA GLU A 365 -10.98 10.73 -18.52
C GLU A 365 -11.31 10.26 -17.09
N TYR A 366 -12.27 10.94 -16.45
CA TYR A 366 -12.94 10.43 -15.26
C TYR A 366 -14.45 10.60 -15.37
N LYS A 367 -15.20 9.66 -14.80
CA LYS A 367 -16.66 9.73 -14.71
C LYS A 367 -17.06 10.49 -13.45
N HIS A 368 -18.17 11.23 -13.52
CA HIS A 368 -18.77 11.92 -12.41
C HIS A 368 -19.89 11.08 -11.81
N ILE A 369 -19.86 10.95 -10.49
CA ILE A 369 -20.92 10.31 -9.73
C ILE A 369 -21.51 11.36 -8.79
N PHE A 370 -22.81 11.57 -8.90
CA PHE A 370 -23.56 12.47 -8.04
C PHE A 370 -24.54 11.67 -7.20
N ILE A 371 -24.39 11.75 -5.88
CA ILE A 371 -25.30 11.15 -4.92
C ILE A 371 -26.12 12.27 -4.29
N TYR A 372 -27.42 12.31 -4.58
CA TYR A 372 -28.35 13.27 -4.02
C TYR A 372 -28.94 12.73 -2.72
N VAL A 373 -29.26 13.64 -1.81
CA VAL A 373 -29.83 13.32 -0.51
C VAL A 373 -31.16 14.06 -0.35
N ASP A 374 -32.22 13.28 -0.15
CA ASP A 374 -33.55 13.78 0.20
C ASP A 374 -34.06 13.02 1.42
N GLY A 375 -34.05 13.68 2.59
CA GLY A 375 -34.28 13.01 3.87
C GLY A 375 -33.28 11.87 4.11
N ASP A 376 -33.80 10.65 4.26
CA ASP A 376 -33.00 9.42 4.44
C ASP A 376 -32.76 8.64 3.12
N GLN A 377 -33.18 9.21 1.97
CA GLN A 377 -33.02 8.59 0.67
C GLN A 377 -31.75 9.09 -0.03
N TYR A 378 -31.00 8.14 -0.59
CA TYR A 378 -29.74 8.40 -1.29
C TYR A 378 -29.84 7.88 -2.73
N THR A 379 -29.79 8.78 -3.71
CA THR A 379 -29.94 8.40 -5.12
C THR A 379 -28.74 8.81 -5.95
N MET A 380 -28.23 7.90 -6.76
CA MET A 380 -27.26 8.20 -7.80
C MET A 380 -27.99 8.67 -9.05
N ARG A 381 -27.75 9.92 -9.48
CA ARG A 381 -28.34 10.46 -10.72
C ARG A 381 -27.48 10.15 -11.93
N LEU A 382 -28.14 9.68 -12.99
CA LEU A 382 -27.55 9.33 -14.27
C LEU A 382 -27.96 10.36 -15.34
N ARG A 383 -27.23 10.39 -16.46
CA ARG A 383 -27.62 11.14 -17.65
C ARG A 383 -28.99 10.68 -18.13
N GLY A 384 -29.82 11.64 -18.53
CA GLY A 384 -31.20 11.37 -18.97
C GLY A 384 -32.24 11.39 -17.86
N GLY A 385 -31.86 11.72 -16.61
CA GLY A 385 -32.79 11.86 -15.49
C GLY A 385 -33.17 10.53 -14.82
N GLU A 386 -32.52 9.43 -15.20
CA GLU A 386 -32.65 8.17 -14.47
C GLU A 386 -31.96 8.27 -13.10
N GLU A 387 -32.54 7.62 -12.10
CA GLU A 387 -32.00 7.56 -10.74
C GLU A 387 -31.85 6.12 -10.28
N MET A 388 -30.78 5.84 -9.53
CA MET A 388 -30.56 4.57 -8.86
C MET A 388 -30.55 4.77 -7.35
N ASP A 389 -31.46 4.11 -6.64
CA ASP A 389 -31.45 4.06 -5.19
C ASP A 389 -30.24 3.28 -4.65
N LEU A 390 -29.52 3.89 -3.71
CA LEU A 390 -28.33 3.33 -3.09
C LEU A 390 -28.61 2.56 -1.79
N SER A 391 -29.85 2.55 -1.31
CA SER A 391 -30.21 1.93 -0.02
C SER A 391 -29.77 0.47 0.09
N SER A 392 -29.85 -0.30 -1.00
CA SER A 392 -29.40 -1.70 -1.05
C SER A 392 -27.87 -1.89 -0.99
N PHE A 393 -27.10 -0.83 -1.25
CA PHE A 393 -25.64 -0.83 -1.24
C PHE A 393 -25.04 -0.26 0.03
N ARG A 394 -25.87 0.17 1.00
CA ARG A 394 -25.40 0.65 2.30
C ARG A 394 -24.61 -0.45 3.02
N ILE A 395 -23.54 -0.05 3.70
CA ILE A 395 -22.70 -0.92 4.53
C ILE A 395 -22.70 -0.47 5.98
#